data_AF-A0A7S3N8H4-F1
#
_entry.id   AF-A0A7S3N8H4-F1
#
_cell.length_a   1.000
_cell.length_b   1.000
_cell.length_c   1.000
_cell.angle_alpha   90.00
_cell.angle_beta   90.00
_cell.angle_gamma   90.00
#
_symmetry.space_group_name_H-M   'P 1'
#
loop_
_entity.id
_entity.type
_entity.pdbx_description
1 polymer ?
#
loop_
_entity_poly.entity_id
_entity_poly.type
_entity_poly.pdbx_seq_one_letter_code
_entity_poly.pdbx_strand_id
1 'polypeptide(L)'
;VKLSTDSLECIICTEIPIKVLETACCGALLCDKCAVKLTKCPNRCQNDDLKLQENKFVQRMISDIPVKCEYCANEFARKLIMTHQSVCDDNPSKPLLLNTA
;
A
#
# COMPACT_ATOMS: atom_id res chain seq x y z
N VAL A 1 -12.99 2.88 17.30
CA VAL A 1 -13.33 3.17 15.89
C VAL A 1 -12.60 2.14 15.03
N LYS A 2 -13.31 1.22 14.34
CA LYS A 2 -12.69 0.42 13.27
C LYS A 2 -12.52 1.36 12.08
N LEU A 3 -11.29 1.71 11.72
CA LEU A 3 -11.04 2.45 10.49
C LEU A 3 -11.34 1.51 9.30
N SER A 4 -12.28 1.89 8.45
CA SER A 4 -12.45 1.26 7.14
C SER A 4 -11.22 1.58 6.28
N THR A 5 -10.67 0.59 5.58
CA THR A 5 -9.50 0.80 4.71
C THR A 5 -9.85 1.48 3.40
N ASP A 6 -11.13 1.60 3.05
CA ASP A 6 -11.63 2.26 1.83
C ASP A 6 -11.13 3.70 1.71
N SER A 7 -10.95 4.40 2.84
CA SER A 7 -10.42 5.77 2.86
C SER A 7 -8.92 5.86 2.53
N LEU A 8 -8.23 4.74 2.34
CA LEU A 8 -6.80 4.65 2.05
C LEU A 8 -6.52 4.18 0.61
N GLU A 9 -7.56 3.99 -0.20
CA GLU A 9 -7.45 3.51 -1.57
C GLU A 9 -7.08 4.64 -2.55
N CYS A 10 -6.44 4.26 -3.66
CA CYS A 10 -6.24 5.18 -4.77
C CYS A 10 -7.59 5.51 -5.42
N ILE A 11 -7.89 6.80 -5.57
CA ILE A 11 -9.16 7.26 -6.16
C ILE A 11 -9.33 6.94 -7.66
N ILE A 12 -8.32 6.35 -8.32
CA ILE A 12 -8.36 5.95 -9.72
C ILE A 12 -8.52 4.44 -9.87
N CYS A 13 -7.64 3.66 -9.25
CA CYS A 13 -7.63 2.19 -9.42
C CYS A 13 -8.29 1.43 -8.27
N THR A 14 -8.77 2.12 -7.22
CA THR A 14 -9.42 1.54 -6.04
C THR A 14 -8.60 0.48 -5.32
N GLU A 15 -7.28 0.49 -5.51
CA GLU A 15 -6.35 -0.37 -4.77
C GLU A 15 -5.65 0.43 -3.68
N ILE A 16 -5.33 -0.24 -2.56
CA ILE A 16 -4.52 0.36 -1.51
C ILE A 16 -3.06 0.44 -2.00
N PRO A 17 -2.50 1.66 -2.17
CA PRO A 17 -1.21 1.87 -2.82
C PRO A 17 -0.05 1.37 -1.96
N ILE A 18 1.00 0.84 -2.62
CA ILE A 18 2.27 0.54 -1.93
C ILE A 18 3.00 1.84 -1.58
N LYS A 19 3.03 2.78 -2.53
CA LYS A 19 3.50 4.15 -2.35
C LYS A 19 2.34 5.12 -2.53
N VAL A 20 1.95 5.80 -1.45
CA VAL A 20 0.85 6.77 -1.49
C VAL A 20 1.37 8.18 -1.80
N LEU A 21 0.69 8.83 -2.75
CA LEU A 21 0.79 10.25 -3.03
C LEU A 21 -0.54 10.92 -2.70
N GLU A 22 -0.48 12.19 -2.39
CA GLU A 22 -1.63 13.01 -2.07
C GLU A 22 -1.64 14.27 -2.95
N THR A 23 -2.81 14.63 -3.47
CA THR A 23 -2.98 15.92 -4.16
C THR A 23 -2.89 17.07 -3.16
N ALA A 24 -2.02 18.05 -3.41
CA ALA A 24 -1.89 19.21 -2.53
C ALA A 24 -3.16 20.07 -2.44
N CYS A 25 -4.03 20.02 -3.47
CA CYS A 25 -5.22 20.85 -3.55
C CYS A 25 -6.42 20.35 -2.74
N CYS A 26 -6.62 19.03 -2.63
CA CYS A 26 -7.83 18.46 -2.02
C CYS A 26 -7.60 17.20 -1.19
N GLY A 27 -6.34 16.79 -0.98
CA GLY A 27 -6.02 15.62 -0.16
C GLY A 27 -6.37 14.27 -0.78
N ALA A 28 -6.70 14.20 -2.07
CA ALA A 28 -7.03 12.94 -2.72
C ALA A 28 -5.80 12.01 -2.80
N LEU A 29 -6.00 10.73 -2.46
CA LEU A 29 -4.94 9.73 -2.43
C LEU A 29 -4.79 9.01 -3.78
N LEU A 30 -3.54 8.83 -4.21
CA LEU A 30 -3.16 8.25 -5.47
C LEU A 30 -2.02 7.24 -5.28
N CYS A 31 -1.99 6.17 -6.07
CA CYS A 31 -0.78 5.39 -6.23
C CYS A 31 0.18 6.09 -7.21
N ASP A 32 1.47 5.83 -7.06
CA ASP A 32 2.52 6.32 -7.96
C ASP A 32 2.22 5.98 -9.43
N LYS A 33 1.77 4.75 -9.71
CA LYS A 33 1.44 4.28 -11.07
C LYS A 33 0.30 5.04 -11.74
N CYS A 34 -0.72 5.46 -10.98
CA CYS A 34 -1.83 6.24 -11.50
C CYS A 34 -1.44 7.72 -11.61
N ALA A 35 -0.63 8.22 -10.68
CA ALA A 35 -0.19 9.60 -10.64
C ALA A 35 0.62 10.05 -11.87
N VAL A 36 1.50 9.20 -12.41
CA VAL A 36 2.40 9.58 -13.52
C VAL A 36 1.70 10.01 -14.81
N LYS A 37 0.42 9.66 -14.99
CA LYS A 37 -0.36 9.98 -16.20
C LYS A 37 -1.20 11.24 -16.06
N LEU A 38 -1.16 11.90 -14.91
CA LEU A 38 -2.07 12.99 -14.59
C LEU A 38 -1.44 14.36 -14.87
N THR A 39 -2.18 15.20 -15.57
CA THR A 39 -1.86 16.61 -15.77
C THR A 39 -2.74 17.54 -14.94
N LYS A 40 -3.87 17.03 -14.43
CA LYS A 40 -4.85 17.75 -13.60
C LYS A 40 -5.35 16.86 -12.46
N CYS A 41 -5.88 17.47 -11.41
CA CYS A 41 -6.47 16.72 -10.31
C CYS A 41 -7.62 15.82 -10.82
N PRO A 42 -7.58 14.51 -10.57
CA PRO A 42 -8.62 13.59 -11.02
C PRO A 42 -9.86 13.62 -10.11
N ASN A 43 -9.77 14.30 -8.96
CA ASN A 43 -10.91 14.48 -8.04
C ASN A 43 -11.80 15.66 -8.48
N ARG A 44 -12.95 15.83 -7.81
CA ARG A 44 -13.99 16.83 -8.16
C ARG A 44 -13.50 18.29 -8.25
N CYS A 45 -12.42 18.66 -7.55
CA CYS A 45 -11.88 20.03 -7.65
C CYS A 45 -11.24 20.33 -9.02
N GLN A 46 -10.80 19.29 -9.75
CA GLN A 46 -10.22 19.38 -11.10
C GLN A 46 -9.15 20.47 -11.27
N ASN A 47 -8.38 20.77 -10.22
CA ASN A 47 -7.33 21.79 -10.28
C ASN A 47 -6.30 21.45 -11.38
N ASP A 48 -6.08 22.40 -12.29
CA ASP A 48 -5.17 22.27 -13.43
C ASP A 48 -3.67 22.39 -13.03
N ASP A 49 -3.35 23.02 -11.89
CA ASP A 49 -1.98 23.05 -11.32
C ASP A 49 -1.78 21.84 -10.40
N LEU A 50 -1.72 20.63 -11.00
CA LEU A 50 -1.59 19.40 -10.22
C LEU A 50 -0.23 19.33 -9.50
N LYS A 51 -0.27 19.43 -8.18
CA LYS A 51 0.85 19.16 -7.29
C LYS A 51 0.58 17.92 -6.46
N LEU A 52 1.57 17.03 -6.43
CA LEU A 52 1.54 15.80 -5.65
C LEU A 52 2.61 15.83 -4.58
N GLN A 53 2.27 15.32 -3.40
CA GLN A 53 3.18 15.22 -2.27
C GLN A 53 3.10 13.84 -1.64
N GLU A 54 4.17 13.40 -1.00
CA GLU A 54 4.17 12.19 -0.19
C GLU A 54 3.43 12.44 1.12
N ASN A 55 2.49 11.58 1.48
CA ASN A 55 1.84 11.62 2.79
C ASN A 55 2.39 10.50 3.68
N LYS A 56 3.41 10.83 4.47
CA LYS A 56 4.09 9.86 5.35
C LYS A 56 3.18 9.31 6.45
N PHE A 57 2.18 10.06 6.89
CA PHE A 57 1.24 9.60 7.90
C PHE A 57 0.33 8.50 7.32
N VAL A 58 -0.28 8.76 6.17
CA VAL A 58 -1.10 7.78 5.44
C VAL A 58 -0.26 6.57 5.03
N GLN A 59 0.98 6.77 4.59
CA GLN A 59 1.90 5.68 4.27
C GLN A 59 2.13 4.74 5.47
N ARG A 60 2.27 5.29 6.68
CA ARG A 60 2.40 4.48 7.91
C ARG A 60 1.10 3.71 8.20
N MET A 61 -0.05 4.37 8.07
CA MET A 61 -1.34 3.70 8.26
C MET A 61 -1.51 2.51 7.30
N ILE A 62 -1.20 2.69 6.02
CA ILE A 62 -1.24 1.61 5.02
C ILE A 62 -0.28 0.47 5.37
N SER A 63 0.92 0.83 5.84
CA SER A 63 1.97 -0.14 6.20
C SER A 63 1.60 -1.02 7.38
N ASP A 64 0.74 -0.52 8.27
CA ASP A 64 0.29 -1.21 9.48
C ASP A 64 -1.05 -1.94 9.30
N ILE A 65 -1.66 -1.91 8.09
CA ILE A 65 -2.86 -2.69 7.78
C ILE A 65 -2.58 -4.18 8.04
N PRO A 66 -3.41 -4.87 8.85
CA PRO A 66 -3.28 -6.30 9.05
C PRO A 66 -3.66 -7.06 7.78
N VAL A 67 -2.79 -7.97 7.36
CA VAL A 67 -2.97 -8.84 6.20
C VAL A 67 -2.62 -10.28 6.57
N LYS A 68 -3.33 -11.24 5.99
CA LYS A 68 -3.09 -12.67 6.24
C LYS A 68 -1.98 -13.20 5.36
N CYS A 69 -1.10 -14.02 5.93
CA CYS A 69 -0.18 -14.84 5.16
C CYS A 69 -0.94 -15.85 4.33
N GLU A 70 -0.61 -15.95 3.04
CA GLU A 70 -1.23 -16.92 2.12
C GLU A 70 -0.88 -18.39 2.45
N TYR A 71 0.17 -18.63 3.24
CA TYR A 71 0.65 -19.97 3.57
C TYR A 71 0.14 -20.45 4.94
N CYS A 72 0.40 -19.68 6.01
CA CYS A 72 0.07 -20.06 7.39
C CYS A 72 -1.21 -19.43 7.94
N ALA A 73 -1.90 -18.59 7.15
CA ALA A 73 -3.12 -17.85 7.51
C ALA A 73 -3.01 -16.86 8.70
N ASN A 74 -1.86 -16.75 9.37
CA ASN A 74 -1.62 -15.78 10.44
C ASN A 74 -1.61 -14.34 9.92
N GLU A 75 -2.03 -13.40 10.77
CA GLU A 75 -2.07 -11.97 10.44
C GLU A 75 -0.76 -11.24 10.78
N PHE A 76 -0.30 -10.40 9.86
CA PHE A 76 0.88 -9.56 10.00
C PHE A 76 0.60 -8.15 9.49
N ALA A 77 1.39 -7.16 9.94
CA ALA A 77 1.38 -5.85 9.31
C ALA A 77 1.82 -5.98 7.84
N ARG A 78 1.15 -5.26 6.93
CA ARG A 78 1.44 -5.29 5.49
C ARG A 78 2.91 -5.04 5.16
N LYS A 79 3.60 -4.17 5.89
CA LYS A 79 5.04 -3.93 5.69
C LYS A 79 5.94 -5.15 5.97
N LEU A 80 5.47 -6.11 6.77
CA LEU A 80 6.20 -7.30 7.18
C LEU A 80 5.81 -8.55 6.38
N ILE A 81 4.70 -8.50 5.63
CA ILE A 81 4.10 -9.71 5.02
C ILE A 81 5.06 -10.40 4.05
N MET A 82 5.73 -9.64 3.19
CA MET A 82 6.68 -10.21 2.21
C MET A 82 7.87 -10.89 2.90
N THR A 83 8.40 -10.28 3.95
CA THR A 83 9.50 -10.84 4.73
C THR A 83 9.07 -12.10 5.49
N HIS A 84 7.86 -12.10 6.06
CA HIS A 84 7.32 -13.31 6.68
C HIS A 84 7.14 -14.42 5.65
N GLN A 85 6.51 -14.13 4.52
CA GLN A 85 6.20 -15.09 3.47
C GLN A 85 7.45 -15.77 2.89
N SER A 86 8.58 -15.06 2.78
CA SER A 86 9.83 -15.66 2.27
C SER A 86 10.46 -16.69 3.21
N VAL A 87 10.14 -16.66 4.50
CA VAL A 87 10.67 -17.58 5.52
C VAL A 87 9.60 -18.41 6.22
N CYS A 88 8.34 -18.29 5.81
CA CYS A 88 7.20 -18.99 6.39
C CYS A 88 7.39 -20.50 6.27
N ASP A 89 7.23 -21.24 7.37
CA ASP A 89 7.41 -22.70 7.38
C ASP A 89 6.42 -23.44 6.48
N ASP A 90 5.22 -22.85 6.30
CA ASP A 90 4.18 -23.41 5.43
C ASP A 90 4.35 -23.00 3.95
N ASN A 91 5.35 -22.19 3.61
CA ASN A 91 5.61 -21.82 2.22
C ASN A 91 6.28 -23.00 1.46
N PRO A 92 5.63 -23.61 0.46
CA PRO A 92 6.17 -24.77 -0.26
C PRO A 92 7.40 -24.44 -1.12
N SER A 93 7.64 -23.15 -1.38
CA SER A 93 8.81 -22.64 -2.11
C SER A 93 9.87 -22.04 -1.19
N LYS A 94 9.74 -22.21 0.14
CA LYS A 94 10.75 -21.74 1.10
C LYS A 94 12.11 -22.33 0.73
N PRO A 95 13.15 -21.50 0.54
CA PRO A 95 14.49 -22.01 0.35
C PRO A 95 14.85 -22.88 1.55
N LEU A 96 15.13 -24.17 1.31
CA LEU A 96 15.78 -25.00 2.31
C LEU A 96 17.16 -24.40 2.51
N LEU A 97 17.35 -23.58 3.55
CA LEU A 97 18.69 -23.24 3.98
C LEU A 97 19.37 -24.56 4.30
N LEU A 98 20.26 -24.98 3.40
CA LEU A 98 21.09 -26.15 3.57
C LEU A 98 21.92 -25.87 4.83
N ASN A 99 21.59 -26.57 5.91
CA ASN A 99 22.39 -26.57 7.12
C ASN A 99 23.79 -27.08 6.74
N THR A 100 24.76 -26.18 6.55
CA THR A 100 26.17 -26.53 6.75
C THR A 100 26.44 -26.41 8.23
N ALA A 101 26.53 -27.58 8.86
CA ALA A 101 27.11 -27.81 10.17
C ALA A 101 28.55 -27.27 10.26
#